data_AF-A0A0F6SI74-F1
#
_entry.id   AF-A0A0F6SI74-F1
#
_cell.length_a   1.000
_cell.length_b   1.000
_cell.length_c   1.000
_cell.angle_alpha   90.00
_cell.angle_beta   90.00
_cell.angle_gamma   90.00
#
_symmetry.space_group_name_H-M   'P 1'
#
loop_
_entity.id
_entity.type
_entity.pdbx_description
1 polymer ?
#
loop_
_entity_poly.entity_id
_entity_poly.type
_entity_poly.pdbx_seq_one_letter_code
_entity_poly.pdbx_strand_id
1 'polypeptide(L)'
;MRFVGGRAVWGSIAATVVLSGASILWGGCSLERVSFAGASRDASAIDAGAGDAGVVGACVPRCADTVAIRCVGTSTVEEDCAPRGARCAMTDGDATCVARTCEPLRTRCDGDVLYTCDADGAHEAPTTCEHGCSEGACVTEAPSCVWSGEIVDEGSYTIDLCGRTDDHRVRADQCEGAASNGEDAQVRLFVSQRRRLRLDLRDVDGPGGVDTVLSLLRRCGDVQSEIECANDVACADADDDLKATPCESGRQPRQSRLELELDPGTYYLLLDSQNRGSFGCGRVELRVRVMN
;
A
#
# COMPACT_ATOMS: atom_id res chain seq x y z
N MET A 1 -46.62 -8.73 -61.06
CA MET A 1 -47.68 -9.17 -60.11
C MET A 1 -47.02 -9.17 -58.73
N ARG A 2 -47.20 -8.20 -57.79
CA ARG A 2 -48.42 -7.72 -57.08
C ARG A 2 -49.16 -8.94 -56.47
N PHE A 3 -49.34 -9.14 -55.15
CA PHE A 3 -49.60 -8.26 -53.99
C PHE A 3 -49.25 -8.97 -52.64
N VAL A 4 -48.97 -8.16 -51.59
CA VAL A 4 -49.35 -8.26 -50.14
C VAL A 4 -48.94 -9.51 -49.33
N GLY A 5 -48.42 -9.45 -48.10
CA GLY A 5 -48.45 -8.44 -47.03
C GLY A 5 -48.86 -9.15 -45.73
N GLY A 6 -48.02 -9.11 -44.69
CA GLY A 6 -48.30 -9.78 -43.41
C GLY A 6 -47.45 -9.21 -42.28
N ARG A 7 -48.13 -8.52 -41.36
CA ARG A 7 -47.59 -7.96 -40.11
C ARG A 7 -47.20 -9.09 -39.15
N ALA A 8 -46.09 -8.94 -38.43
CA ALA A 8 -45.83 -9.67 -37.19
C ALA A 8 -45.54 -8.67 -36.06
N VAL A 9 -46.08 -9.02 -34.90
CA VAL A 9 -46.40 -8.19 -33.74
C VAL A 9 -45.20 -8.09 -32.81
N TRP A 10 -44.95 -6.89 -32.27
CA TRP A 10 -43.97 -6.62 -31.23
C TRP A 10 -44.49 -7.12 -29.88
N GLY A 11 -43.79 -8.08 -29.27
CA GLY A 11 -44.02 -8.50 -27.89
C GLY A 11 -43.05 -7.77 -26.96
N SER A 12 -43.52 -6.69 -26.33
CA SER A 12 -42.83 -6.06 -25.21
C SER A 12 -43.10 -6.87 -23.95
N ILE A 13 -42.06 -7.49 -23.38
CA ILE A 13 -42.12 -8.07 -22.03
C ILE A 13 -41.80 -6.92 -21.05
N ALA A 14 -42.84 -6.33 -20.48
CA ALA A 14 -42.72 -5.44 -19.34
C ALA A 14 -42.61 -6.31 -18.07
N ALA A 15 -41.42 -6.34 -17.45
CA ALA A 15 -41.24 -6.91 -16.14
C ALA A 15 -41.79 -5.92 -15.09
N THR A 16 -42.98 -6.20 -14.58
CA THR A 16 -43.56 -5.51 -13.42
C THR A 16 -42.82 -5.96 -12.17
N VAL A 17 -41.94 -5.11 -11.63
CA VAL A 17 -41.41 -5.27 -10.28
C VAL A 17 -42.49 -4.81 -9.30
N VAL A 18 -43.06 -5.78 -8.57
CA VAL A 18 -43.97 -5.54 -7.46
C VAL A 18 -43.14 -5.07 -6.27
N LEU A 19 -43.17 -3.77 -5.98
CA LEU A 19 -42.73 -3.23 -4.69
C LEU A 19 -43.87 -3.40 -3.69
N SER A 20 -43.93 -4.57 -3.03
CA SER A 20 -44.72 -4.76 -1.83
C SER A 20 -43.99 -4.14 -0.65
N GLY A 21 -44.56 -3.06 -0.12
CA GLY A 21 -44.07 -2.40 1.08
C GLY A 21 -44.07 -3.33 2.29
N ALA A 22 -42.95 -3.33 3.00
CA ALA A 22 -42.85 -3.76 4.38
C ALA A 22 -42.30 -2.59 5.20
N SER A 23 -43.20 -1.79 5.76
CA SER A 23 -42.87 -0.84 6.82
C SER A 23 -42.56 -1.63 8.07
N ILE A 24 -41.28 -1.89 8.31
CA ILE A 24 -40.80 -2.46 9.58
C ILE A 24 -40.59 -1.29 10.54
N LEU A 25 -41.58 -1.08 11.39
CA LEU A 25 -41.50 -0.30 12.62
C LEU A 25 -40.76 -1.13 13.68
N TRP A 26 -39.47 -0.86 13.87
CA TRP A 26 -38.71 -1.09 15.11
C TRP A 26 -37.79 0.12 15.22
N GLY A 27 -37.97 1.02 16.17
CA GLY A 27 -37.75 0.80 17.58
C GLY A 27 -36.68 1.83 17.96
N GLY A 28 -37.07 2.84 18.72
CA GLY A 28 -36.23 4.01 19.00
C GLY A 28 -34.86 3.61 19.54
N CYS A 29 -33.80 4.01 18.84
CA CYS A 29 -32.50 4.17 19.45
C CYS A 29 -32.59 5.40 20.36
N SER A 30 -32.88 5.13 21.63
CA SER A 30 -32.57 6.03 22.73
C SER A 30 -31.10 6.44 22.59
N LEU A 31 -30.86 7.74 22.48
CA LEU A 31 -29.54 8.34 22.75
C LEU A 31 -29.25 8.13 24.24
N GLU A 32 -28.79 6.93 24.60
CA GLU A 32 -28.07 6.76 25.85
C GLU A 32 -26.76 7.54 25.69
N ARG A 33 -26.72 8.69 26.36
CA ARG A 33 -25.47 9.33 26.74
C ARG A 33 -24.60 8.27 27.40
N VAL A 34 -23.59 7.79 26.66
CA VAL A 34 -22.40 7.19 27.27
C VAL A 34 -21.75 8.32 28.06
N SER A 35 -22.19 8.45 29.30
CA SER A 35 -21.48 9.21 30.31
C SER A 35 -20.23 8.41 30.57
N PHE A 36 -19.09 8.90 30.09
CA PHE A 36 -17.81 8.43 30.58
C PHE A 36 -17.82 8.69 32.08
N ALA A 37 -17.97 7.62 32.86
CA ALA A 37 -17.57 7.62 34.25
C ALA A 37 -16.09 8.01 34.22
N GLY A 38 -15.81 9.25 34.60
CA GLY A 38 -14.46 9.69 34.85
C GLY A 38 -13.86 8.69 35.82
N ALA A 39 -12.84 7.96 35.37
CA ALA A 39 -11.90 7.36 36.28
C ALA A 39 -11.33 8.54 37.06
N SER A 40 -11.86 8.73 38.27
CA SER A 40 -11.36 9.67 39.23
C SER A 40 -9.87 9.40 39.34
N ARG A 41 -9.11 10.47 39.19
CA ARG A 41 -7.75 10.52 39.71
C ARG A 41 -7.88 10.14 41.18
N ASP A 42 -7.53 8.91 41.52
CA ASP A 42 -7.06 8.60 42.86
C ASP A 42 -5.77 9.38 43.02
N ALA A 43 -5.93 10.65 43.38
CA ALA A 43 -4.93 11.39 44.10
C ALA A 43 -4.71 10.58 45.37
N SER A 44 -3.70 9.71 45.35
CA SER A 44 -3.13 9.16 46.56
C SER A 44 -2.84 10.35 47.45
N ALA A 45 -3.62 10.48 48.52
CA ALA A 45 -3.38 11.43 49.57
C ALA A 45 -1.96 11.14 50.08
N ILE A 46 -1.04 12.03 49.76
CA ILE A 46 0.26 12.08 50.42
C ILE A 46 -0.06 12.47 51.86
N ASP A 47 0.02 11.47 52.72
CA ASP A 47 -0.10 11.61 54.17
C ASP A 47 1.02 12.55 54.64
N ALA A 48 0.67 13.80 54.86
CA ALA A 48 1.53 14.78 55.52
C ALA A 48 1.41 14.54 57.03
N GLY A 49 2.11 13.51 57.51
CA GLY A 49 2.06 13.08 58.90
C GLY A 49 3.40 12.57 59.41
N ALA A 50 3.90 13.25 60.44
CA ALA A 50 5.01 12.90 61.34
C ALA A 50 6.43 13.09 60.78
N GLY A 51 7.04 14.20 61.22
CA GLY A 51 8.48 14.39 61.17
C GLY A 51 9.17 13.29 61.98
N ASP A 52 9.87 12.42 61.27
CA ASP A 52 10.88 11.55 61.84
C ASP A 52 12.25 12.16 61.56
N ALA A 53 13.09 12.17 62.58
CA ALA A 53 14.38 12.82 62.55
C ALA A 53 15.36 12.06 61.64
N GLY A 54 15.59 12.61 60.45
CA GLY A 54 16.93 12.68 59.85
C GLY A 54 17.65 11.35 59.55
N VAL A 55 17.03 10.45 58.79
CA VAL A 55 17.84 9.68 57.84
C VAL A 55 18.06 10.62 56.66
N VAL A 56 19.27 11.14 56.51
CA VAL A 56 19.68 11.87 55.29
C VAL A 56 19.39 10.92 54.14
N GLY A 57 18.30 11.17 53.40
CA GLY A 57 17.79 10.27 52.39
C GLY A 57 18.92 9.98 51.42
N ALA A 58 19.35 8.71 51.35
CA ALA A 58 20.40 8.31 50.45
C ALA A 58 20.03 8.79 49.06
N CYS A 59 20.94 9.53 48.42
CA CYS A 59 20.72 9.96 47.05
C CYS A 59 20.58 8.69 46.18
N VAL A 60 19.45 8.56 45.48
CA VAL A 60 19.18 7.45 44.57
C VAL A 60 19.19 7.99 43.14
N PRO A 61 20.15 7.59 42.29
CA PRO A 61 20.14 7.97 40.89
C PRO A 61 18.85 7.50 40.22
N ARG A 62 18.24 8.37 39.42
CA ARG A 62 17.00 8.06 38.71
C ARG A 62 16.81 8.93 37.48
N CYS A 63 16.01 8.44 36.56
CA CYS A 63 15.48 9.23 35.47
C CYS A 63 14.12 9.85 35.86
N ALA A 64 13.94 11.13 35.54
CA ALA A 64 12.66 11.81 35.55
C ALA A 64 12.43 12.38 34.14
N ASP A 65 11.69 11.64 33.32
CA ASP A 65 11.52 11.93 31.89
C ASP A 65 12.88 12.08 31.17
N THR A 66 13.22 13.29 30.71
CA THR A 66 14.50 13.59 30.05
C THR A 66 15.61 14.03 30.99
N VAL A 67 15.35 14.08 32.31
CA VAL A 67 16.30 14.57 33.31
C VAL A 67 17.01 13.41 33.99
N ALA A 68 18.33 13.40 33.89
CA ALA A 68 19.19 12.50 34.64
C ALA A 68 19.50 13.10 36.02
N ILE A 69 19.02 12.43 37.07
CA ILE A 69 19.29 12.81 38.45
C ILE A 69 20.38 11.89 38.98
N ARG A 70 21.58 12.44 39.16
CA ARG A 70 22.79 11.73 39.61
C ARG A 70 23.15 12.08 41.04
N CYS A 71 23.94 11.21 41.66
CA CYS A 71 24.44 11.42 43.02
C CYS A 71 25.91 11.79 43.01
N VAL A 72 26.22 13.00 43.49
CA VAL A 72 27.58 13.48 43.67
C VAL A 72 27.80 13.69 45.16
N GLY A 73 28.39 12.69 45.82
CA GLY A 73 28.47 12.64 47.28
C GLY A 73 27.08 12.48 47.89
N THR A 74 26.67 13.43 48.72
CA THR A 74 25.33 13.48 49.33
C THR A 74 24.34 14.38 48.57
N SER A 75 24.77 14.98 47.47
CA SER A 75 23.97 15.95 46.70
C SER A 75 23.45 15.33 45.40
N THR A 76 22.27 15.78 44.98
CA THR A 76 21.68 15.46 43.67
C THR A 76 22.13 16.49 42.63
N VAL A 77 22.53 16.01 41.46
CA VAL A 77 22.79 16.84 40.27
C VAL A 77 21.81 16.44 39.20
N GLU A 78 21.06 17.41 38.69
CA GLU A 78 20.11 17.22 37.60
C GLU A 78 20.75 17.67 36.29
N GLU A 79 20.65 16.84 35.24
CA GLU A 79 21.08 17.17 33.88
C GLU A 79 19.92 16.92 32.92
N ASP A 80 19.47 17.96 32.21
CA ASP A 80 18.47 17.81 31.16
C ASP A 80 19.14 17.28 29.88
N CYS A 81 18.72 16.09 29.45
CA CYS A 81 19.24 15.43 28.27
C CYS A 81 18.62 15.98 26.96
N ALA A 82 17.50 16.69 27.03
CA ALA A 82 16.74 17.12 25.86
C ALA A 82 17.51 18.07 24.91
N PRO A 83 18.28 19.08 25.39
CA PRO A 83 19.03 19.99 24.52
C PRO A 83 20.10 19.29 23.66
N ARG A 84 20.49 18.06 24.02
CA ARG A 84 21.48 17.25 23.31
C ARG A 84 20.85 16.20 22.41
N GLY A 85 19.52 16.18 22.28
CA GLY A 85 18.79 15.10 21.58
C GLY A 85 18.95 13.74 22.25
N ALA A 86 19.28 13.71 23.55
CA ALA A 86 19.49 12.51 24.33
C ALA A 86 18.24 12.17 25.17
N ARG A 87 18.24 10.96 25.73
CA ARG A 87 17.27 10.51 26.74
C ARG A 87 18.00 10.17 28.04
N CYS A 88 17.28 10.18 29.15
CA CYS A 88 17.82 9.62 30.39
C CYS A 88 17.72 8.10 30.36
N ALA A 89 18.80 7.41 30.71
CA ALA A 89 18.80 5.97 30.94
C ALA A 89 19.60 5.60 32.18
N MET A 90 19.18 4.53 32.85
CA MET A 90 19.93 3.93 33.95
C MET A 90 21.02 3.02 33.38
N THR A 91 22.29 3.34 33.64
CA THR A 91 23.46 2.57 33.20
C THR A 91 24.30 2.24 34.43
N ASP A 92 24.52 0.96 34.72
CA ASP A 92 25.32 0.49 35.87
C ASP A 92 24.93 1.11 37.22
N GLY A 93 23.64 1.41 37.39
CA GLY A 93 23.10 2.00 38.62
C GLY A 93 23.16 3.53 38.71
N ASP A 94 23.61 4.24 37.66
CA ASP A 94 23.61 5.70 37.57
C ASP A 94 22.68 6.21 36.45
N ALA A 95 22.17 7.43 36.61
CA ALA A 95 21.32 8.08 35.60
C ALA A 95 22.20 8.86 34.62
N THR A 96 22.14 8.53 33.34
CA THR A 96 23.03 9.13 32.32
C THR A 96 22.24 9.59 31.10
N CYS A 97 22.70 10.68 30.48
CA CYS A 97 22.19 11.11 29.17
C CYS A 97 22.80 10.24 28.07
N VAL A 98 21.97 9.42 27.43
CA VAL A 98 22.38 8.55 26.32
C VAL A 98 21.74 9.03 25.03
N ALA A 99 22.46 8.88 23.91
CA ALA A 99 21.92 9.23 22.59
C ALA A 99 20.66 8.40 22.29
N ARG A 100 19.69 9.02 21.61
CA ARG A 100 18.52 8.31 21.09
C ARG A 100 18.92 7.45 19.89
N THR A 101 18.28 6.29 19.77
CA THR A 101 18.39 5.41 18.62
C THR A 101 17.52 5.93 17.47
N CYS A 102 16.34 6.45 17.78
CA CYS A 102 15.36 6.97 16.83
C CYS A 102 14.67 8.23 17.38
N GLU A 103 14.03 9.00 16.50
CA GLU A 103 13.23 10.15 16.91
C GLU A 103 11.94 9.67 17.62
N PRO A 104 11.62 10.16 18.83
CA PRO A 104 10.49 9.65 19.59
C PRO A 104 9.17 9.66 18.84
N LEU A 105 8.43 8.57 18.94
CA LEU A 105 7.13 8.38 18.26
C LEU A 105 7.19 8.45 16.73
N ARG A 106 8.38 8.55 16.13
CA ARG A 106 8.53 8.51 14.67
C ARG A 106 8.09 7.16 14.14
N THR A 107 7.31 7.19 13.07
CA THR A 107 6.97 6.01 12.30
C THR A 107 7.73 5.97 10.98
N ARG A 108 8.03 4.76 10.51
CA ARG A 108 8.55 4.53 9.16
C ARG A 108 8.08 3.18 8.64
N CYS A 109 7.94 3.07 7.32
CA CYS A 109 7.65 1.81 6.66
C CYS A 109 8.92 1.20 6.09
N ASP A 110 9.02 -0.12 6.16
CA ASP A 110 10.02 -0.95 5.48
C ASP A 110 9.32 -2.21 4.97
N GLY A 111 9.05 -2.26 3.67
CA GLY A 111 8.10 -3.19 3.07
C GLY A 111 6.71 -3.12 3.73
N ASP A 112 6.22 -4.28 4.18
CA ASP A 112 4.93 -4.41 4.85
C ASP A 112 5.02 -4.27 6.39
N VAL A 113 6.15 -3.76 6.91
CA VAL A 113 6.37 -3.60 8.35
C VAL A 113 6.41 -2.12 8.71
N LEU A 114 5.54 -1.74 9.65
CA LEU A 114 5.56 -0.45 10.33
C LEU A 114 6.53 -0.51 11.50
N TYR A 115 7.56 0.32 11.49
CA TYR A 115 8.43 0.55 12.63
C TYR A 115 7.97 1.80 13.38
N THR A 116 7.73 1.67 14.68
CA THR A 116 7.37 2.78 15.56
C THR A 116 8.44 2.94 16.64
N CYS A 117 9.05 4.11 16.70
CA CYS A 117 9.94 4.47 17.79
C CYS A 117 9.15 4.71 19.08
N ASP A 118 9.62 4.20 20.21
CA ASP A 118 9.02 4.48 21.52
C ASP A 118 9.10 5.97 21.91
N ALA A 119 8.42 6.31 23.00
CA ALA A 119 8.31 7.70 23.46
C ALA A 119 9.64 8.27 23.99
N ASP A 120 10.60 7.43 24.38
CA ASP A 120 11.92 7.87 24.85
C ASP A 120 13.00 7.82 23.77
N GLY A 121 12.71 7.27 22.59
CA GLY A 121 13.65 7.20 21.47
C GLY A 121 14.67 6.08 21.60
N ALA A 122 14.39 5.06 22.41
CA ALA A 122 15.31 3.98 22.75
C ALA A 122 15.23 2.82 21.74
N HIS A 123 14.02 2.44 21.35
CA HIS A 123 13.76 1.25 20.55
C HIS A 123 12.73 1.50 19.45
N GLU A 124 12.92 0.85 18.31
CA GLU A 124 11.88 0.71 17.29
C GLU A 124 11.17 -0.64 17.46
N ALA A 125 9.84 -0.62 17.48
CA ALA A 125 9.01 -1.82 17.50
C ALA A 125 8.44 -2.08 16.09
N PRO A 126 8.67 -3.26 15.51
CA PRO A 126 8.06 -3.65 14.24
C PRO A 126 6.61 -4.12 14.43
N THR A 127 5.73 -3.74 13.52
CA THR A 127 4.35 -4.21 13.40
C THR A 127 4.10 -4.62 11.94
N THR A 128 3.80 -5.89 11.70
CA THR A 128 3.45 -6.36 10.35
C THR A 128 2.06 -5.85 9.97
N CYS A 129 1.96 -5.17 8.83
CA CYS A 129 0.71 -4.65 8.30
C CYS A 129 0.09 -5.63 7.32
N GLU A 130 -1.16 -6.05 7.58
CA GLU A 130 -1.87 -7.04 6.77
C GLU A 130 -2.03 -6.61 5.30
N HIS A 131 -2.24 -5.30 5.06
CA HIS A 131 -2.44 -4.73 3.71
C HIS A 131 -1.28 -3.82 3.28
N GLY A 132 -0.11 -4.00 3.89
CA GLY A 132 1.09 -3.21 3.62
C GLY A 132 1.21 -1.95 4.48
N CYS A 133 2.38 -1.32 4.42
CA CYS A 133 2.71 -0.09 5.16
C CYS A 133 2.92 1.06 4.17
N SER A 134 2.26 2.19 4.41
CA SER A 134 2.43 3.40 3.60
C SER A 134 2.40 4.64 4.49
N GLU A 135 3.24 5.63 4.18
CA GLU A 135 3.26 6.94 4.86
C GLU A 135 3.40 6.84 6.39
N GLY A 136 4.10 5.81 6.88
CA GLY A 136 4.29 5.60 8.32
C GLY A 136 3.05 5.08 9.04
N ALA A 137 2.13 4.41 8.34
CA ALA A 137 0.96 3.76 8.90
C ALA A 137 0.65 2.42 8.21
N CYS A 138 0.03 1.50 8.94
CA CYS A 138 -0.55 0.30 8.32
C CYS A 138 -1.79 0.67 7.53
N VAL A 139 -1.90 0.15 6.31
CA VAL A 139 -3.10 0.27 5.51
C VAL A 139 -4.19 -0.61 6.14
N THR A 140 -5.34 -0.01 6.47
CA THR A 140 -6.43 -0.68 7.21
C THR A 140 -7.52 -1.25 6.32
N GLU A 141 -7.62 -0.77 5.08
CA GLU A 141 -8.57 -1.31 4.12
C GLU A 141 -7.81 -2.19 3.13
N ALA A 142 -8.29 -3.43 2.95
CA ALA A 142 -7.86 -4.21 1.82
C ALA A 142 -8.15 -3.36 0.57
N PRO A 143 -7.15 -3.09 -0.28
CA PRO A 143 -7.41 -2.30 -1.47
C PRO A 143 -8.50 -2.99 -2.29
N SER A 144 -9.41 -2.20 -2.86
CA SER A 144 -10.58 -2.67 -3.60
C SER A 144 -10.26 -3.44 -4.89
N CYS A 145 -8.98 -3.70 -5.15
CA CYS A 145 -8.55 -4.41 -6.34
C CYS A 145 -8.80 -5.91 -6.18
N VAL A 146 -9.53 -6.47 -7.15
CA VAL A 146 -9.72 -7.91 -7.25
C VAL A 146 -8.43 -8.50 -7.81
N TRP A 147 -7.63 -9.10 -6.92
CA TRP A 147 -6.34 -9.68 -7.27
C TRP A 147 -6.46 -10.80 -8.28
N SER A 148 -5.71 -10.69 -9.37
CA SER A 148 -5.64 -11.70 -10.43
C SER A 148 -4.69 -12.84 -10.11
N GLY A 149 -3.82 -12.65 -9.12
CA GLY A 149 -2.77 -13.58 -8.73
C GLY A 149 -1.63 -12.90 -7.96
N GLU A 150 -0.67 -13.71 -7.54
CA GLU A 150 0.55 -13.28 -6.85
C GLU A 150 1.79 -13.79 -7.61
N ILE A 151 2.76 -12.90 -7.76
CA ILE A 151 4.09 -13.18 -8.31
C ILE A 151 5.08 -13.11 -7.16
N VAL A 152 5.61 -14.27 -6.82
CA VAL A 152 6.60 -14.43 -5.74
C VAL A 152 8.03 -14.59 -6.24
N ASP A 153 8.22 -14.97 -7.52
CA ASP A 153 9.51 -15.37 -8.07
C ASP A 153 9.68 -14.98 -9.56
N GLU A 154 10.88 -15.22 -10.09
CA GLU A 154 11.13 -15.18 -11.54
C GLU A 154 10.30 -16.24 -12.26
N GLY A 155 9.75 -15.89 -13.42
CA GLY A 155 8.87 -16.80 -14.13
C GLY A 155 8.19 -16.19 -15.33
N SER A 156 7.27 -16.95 -15.89
CA SER A 156 6.36 -16.51 -16.94
C SER A 156 4.93 -16.79 -16.50
N TYR A 157 4.08 -15.79 -16.57
CA TYR A 157 2.72 -15.82 -16.04
C TYR A 157 1.75 -15.44 -17.15
N THR A 158 0.92 -16.38 -17.59
CA THR A 158 -0.14 -16.11 -18.56
C THR A 158 -1.38 -15.62 -17.83
N ILE A 159 -1.89 -14.47 -18.26
CA ILE A 159 -3.00 -13.79 -17.63
C ILE A 159 -4.06 -13.53 -18.70
N ASP A 160 -5.28 -13.97 -18.41
CA ASP A 160 -6.44 -13.66 -19.23
C ASP A 160 -7.08 -12.37 -18.72
N LEU A 161 -7.03 -11.34 -19.56
CA LEU A 161 -7.69 -10.06 -19.34
C LEU A 161 -9.19 -10.13 -19.67
N CYS A 162 -9.67 -11.19 -20.34
CA CYS A 162 -11.07 -11.33 -20.70
C CYS A 162 -11.98 -11.49 -19.46
N GLY A 163 -13.07 -10.71 -19.41
CA GLY A 163 -14.03 -10.69 -18.31
C GLY A 163 -13.54 -9.99 -17.05
N ARG A 164 -12.44 -9.23 -17.13
CA ARG A 164 -12.01 -8.36 -16.03
C ARG A 164 -12.71 -7.00 -16.10
N THR A 165 -12.62 -6.22 -15.03
CA THR A 165 -13.19 -4.88 -14.97
C THR A 165 -12.32 -3.89 -15.76
N ASP A 166 -12.89 -2.74 -16.14
CA ASP A 166 -12.23 -1.61 -16.81
C ASP A 166 -12.04 -0.43 -15.84
N ASP A 167 -11.89 -0.72 -14.56
CA ASP A 167 -11.98 0.25 -13.47
C ASP A 167 -10.65 0.90 -13.12
N HIS A 168 -9.55 0.51 -13.78
CA HIS A 168 -8.24 1.09 -13.57
C HIS A 168 -7.79 1.85 -14.81
N ARG A 169 -7.10 2.95 -14.55
CA ARG A 169 -6.58 3.83 -15.60
C ARG A 169 -5.12 4.06 -15.30
N VAL A 170 -4.27 3.99 -16.32
CA VAL A 170 -2.90 4.50 -16.25
C VAL A 170 -2.90 6.02 -16.11
N ARG A 171 -1.85 6.59 -15.50
CA ARG A 171 -1.73 8.05 -15.49
C ARG A 171 -1.47 8.58 -16.91
N ALA A 172 -2.34 9.49 -17.36
CA ALA A 172 -2.27 10.09 -18.68
C ALA A 172 -1.03 10.99 -18.91
N ASP A 173 -0.30 11.36 -17.85
CA ASP A 173 0.90 12.20 -17.91
C ASP A 173 2.21 11.42 -18.08
N GLN A 174 2.24 10.10 -17.83
CA GLN A 174 3.47 9.30 -17.87
C GLN A 174 3.50 8.25 -18.99
N CYS A 175 2.36 7.68 -19.38
CA CYS A 175 2.24 6.78 -20.54
C CYS A 175 1.24 7.35 -21.55
N GLU A 176 1.74 7.89 -22.67
CA GLU A 176 0.95 8.67 -23.63
C GLU A 176 -0.38 8.02 -24.09
N GLY A 177 -1.47 8.80 -23.96
CA GLY A 177 -2.22 9.20 -25.16
C GLY A 177 -3.54 8.51 -25.51
N ALA A 178 -3.94 7.42 -24.86
CA ALA A 178 -5.30 6.92 -25.04
C ALA A 178 -5.87 6.40 -23.73
N ALA A 179 -7.17 6.58 -23.55
CA ALA A 179 -7.90 5.99 -22.46
C ALA A 179 -7.56 4.50 -22.39
N SER A 180 -6.80 4.09 -21.37
CA SER A 180 -6.80 2.70 -20.97
C SER A 180 -8.17 2.48 -20.34
N ASN A 181 -8.99 1.79 -21.10
CA ASN A 181 -10.39 1.48 -20.80
C ASN A 181 -10.76 0.16 -21.46
N GLY A 182 -9.75 -0.67 -21.72
CA GLY A 182 -9.94 -2.10 -21.91
C GLY A 182 -10.03 -2.78 -20.55
N GLU A 183 -10.23 -4.08 -20.56
CA GLU A 183 -10.24 -4.89 -19.36
C GLU A 183 -8.81 -4.99 -18.82
N ASP A 184 -8.67 -4.79 -17.51
CA ASP A 184 -7.39 -4.68 -16.82
C ASP A 184 -7.20 -5.82 -15.79
N ALA A 185 -5.96 -6.04 -15.39
CA ALA A 185 -5.63 -6.99 -14.35
C ALA A 185 -4.61 -6.40 -13.39
N GLN A 186 -4.92 -6.47 -12.09
CA GLN A 186 -3.93 -6.19 -11.05
C GLN A 186 -3.32 -7.47 -10.50
N VAL A 187 -2.00 -7.48 -10.39
CA VAL A 187 -1.19 -8.60 -9.89
C VAL A 187 -0.27 -8.12 -8.79
N ARG A 188 -0.19 -8.87 -7.69
CA ARG A 188 0.76 -8.58 -6.60
C ARG A 188 2.16 -9.05 -6.98
N LEU A 189 3.16 -8.21 -6.76
CA LEU A 189 4.58 -8.52 -6.91
C LEU A 189 5.26 -8.37 -5.55
N PHE A 190 5.77 -9.46 -4.99
CA PHE A 190 6.55 -9.41 -3.76
C PHE A 190 8.06 -9.41 -4.06
N VAL A 191 8.77 -8.42 -3.53
CA VAL A 191 10.23 -8.29 -3.65
C VAL A 191 10.85 -8.56 -2.29
N SER A 192 11.52 -9.70 -2.15
CA SER A 192 12.10 -10.14 -0.86
C SER A 192 13.42 -9.46 -0.49
N GLN A 193 14.15 -8.96 -1.49
CA GLN A 193 15.43 -8.28 -1.33
C GLN A 193 15.61 -7.23 -2.43
N ARG A 194 16.41 -6.20 -2.16
CA ARG A 194 16.73 -5.19 -3.17
C ARG A 194 17.34 -5.84 -4.39
N ARG A 195 16.75 -5.63 -5.57
CA ARG A 195 17.20 -6.24 -6.82
C ARG A 195 16.72 -5.48 -8.05
N ARG A 196 17.48 -5.58 -9.14
CA ARG A 196 17.06 -5.09 -10.45
C ARG A 196 16.20 -6.14 -11.16
N LEU A 197 15.01 -5.74 -11.59
CA LEU A 197 14.05 -6.59 -12.28
C LEU A 197 13.80 -6.07 -13.70
N ARG A 198 13.57 -7.00 -14.61
CA ARG A 198 12.91 -6.75 -15.88
C ARG A 198 11.53 -7.41 -15.84
N LEU A 199 10.51 -6.59 -16.05
CA LEU A 199 9.12 -6.99 -16.17
C LEU A 199 8.72 -6.78 -17.62
N ASP A 200 8.25 -7.84 -18.27
CA ASP A 200 8.03 -7.84 -19.72
C ASP A 200 6.64 -8.42 -20.01
N LEU A 201 5.71 -7.54 -20.36
CA LEU A 201 4.32 -7.86 -20.66
C LEU A 201 4.15 -7.99 -22.17
N ARG A 202 3.63 -9.13 -22.62
CA ARG A 202 3.59 -9.49 -24.04
C ARG A 202 2.19 -9.94 -24.44
N ASP A 203 1.72 -9.52 -25.61
CA ASP A 203 0.53 -10.11 -26.23
C ASP A 203 0.84 -11.55 -26.68
N VAL A 204 0.00 -12.51 -26.27
CA VAL A 204 0.07 -13.91 -26.68
C VAL A 204 -1.27 -14.43 -27.24
N ASP A 205 -2.23 -13.53 -27.48
CA ASP A 205 -3.55 -13.90 -28.00
C ASP A 205 -3.61 -13.95 -29.55
N GLY A 206 -2.50 -13.59 -30.20
CA GLY A 206 -2.32 -13.72 -31.64
C GLY A 206 -3.09 -12.64 -32.42
N PRO A 207 -3.96 -13.01 -33.38
CA PRO A 207 -4.62 -12.02 -34.24
C PRO A 207 -5.65 -11.15 -33.49
N GLY A 208 -6.21 -11.65 -32.37
CA GLY A 208 -7.14 -10.90 -31.51
C GLY A 208 -6.48 -9.66 -30.93
N GLY A 209 -5.27 -9.84 -30.40
CA GLY A 209 -4.33 -8.78 -30.07
C GLY A 209 -4.61 -8.03 -28.78
N VAL A 210 -3.56 -7.66 -28.07
CA VAL A 210 -3.65 -6.77 -26.91
C VAL A 210 -2.60 -5.68 -27.07
N ASP A 211 -3.03 -4.42 -27.06
CA ASP A 211 -2.12 -3.28 -27.02
C ASP A 211 -1.69 -3.06 -25.56
N THR A 212 -0.59 -3.68 -25.16
CA THR A 212 -0.25 -3.89 -23.74
C THR A 212 0.27 -2.62 -23.08
N VAL A 213 -0.28 -2.28 -21.92
CA VAL A 213 0.29 -1.25 -21.03
C VAL A 213 0.64 -1.89 -19.69
N LEU A 214 1.81 -1.55 -19.15
CA LEU A 214 2.30 -2.07 -17.88
C LEU A 214 2.65 -0.93 -16.94
N SER A 215 2.02 -0.90 -15.76
CA SER A 215 2.36 0.05 -14.70
C SER A 215 2.73 -0.63 -13.40
N LEU A 216 3.66 -0.03 -12.67
CA LEU A 216 4.03 -0.44 -11.33
C LEU A 216 3.52 0.57 -10.31
N LEU A 217 2.74 0.11 -9.34
CA LEU A 217 2.12 0.91 -8.28
C LEU A 217 2.70 0.53 -6.91
N ARG A 218 2.76 1.49 -5.99
CA ARG A 218 3.02 1.21 -4.55
C ARG A 218 1.78 0.73 -3.81
N ARG A 219 0.60 1.18 -4.23
CA ARG A 219 -0.69 0.89 -3.62
C ARG A 219 -1.64 0.37 -4.67
N CYS A 220 -2.33 -0.71 -4.34
CA CYS A 220 -3.19 -1.37 -5.29
C CYS A 220 -4.43 -0.53 -5.61
N GLY A 221 -4.79 -0.46 -6.89
CA GLY A 221 -5.92 0.35 -7.38
C GLY A 221 -5.73 1.86 -7.23
N ASP A 222 -4.60 2.32 -6.70
CA ASP A 222 -4.29 3.74 -6.58
C ASP A 222 -3.27 4.15 -7.64
N VAL A 223 -3.81 4.62 -8.76
CA VAL A 223 -3.04 5.18 -9.88
C VAL A 223 -2.15 6.36 -9.45
N GLN A 224 -2.47 7.08 -8.37
CA GLN A 224 -1.60 8.16 -7.90
C GLN A 224 -0.30 7.63 -7.27
N SER A 225 -0.25 6.34 -6.95
CA SER A 225 0.94 5.67 -6.40
C SER A 225 1.83 5.03 -7.47
N GLU A 226 1.59 5.31 -8.75
CA GLU A 226 2.40 4.86 -9.87
C GLU A 226 3.86 5.30 -9.71
N ILE A 227 4.76 4.33 -9.81
CA ILE A 227 6.21 4.50 -9.74
C ILE A 227 6.76 4.71 -11.15
N GLU A 228 6.36 3.83 -12.07
CA GLU A 228 6.86 3.77 -13.43
C GLU A 228 5.79 3.11 -14.32
N CYS A 229 5.72 3.54 -15.57
CA CYS A 229 4.84 2.97 -16.57
C CYS A 229 5.62 2.72 -17.87
N ALA A 230 5.26 1.63 -18.56
CA ALA A 230 5.71 1.34 -19.91
C ALA A 230 4.51 1.13 -20.83
N ASN A 231 4.59 1.76 -21.99
CA ASN A 231 3.74 1.51 -23.15
C ASN A 231 4.64 1.23 -24.34
N ASP A 232 4.42 0.10 -25.02
CA ASP A 232 5.10 -0.36 -26.24
C ASP A 232 6.61 -0.11 -26.33
N VAL A 233 7.39 -1.18 -26.28
CA VAL A 233 8.82 -1.13 -26.60
C VAL A 233 9.03 -0.67 -28.04
N ALA A 234 10.16 -0.01 -28.30
CA ALA A 234 10.53 0.31 -29.68
C ALA A 234 10.73 -0.98 -30.49
N CYS A 235 10.43 -0.93 -31.80
CA CYS A 235 10.59 -2.07 -32.70
C CYS A 235 12.00 -2.70 -32.72
N ALA A 236 13.03 -1.89 -32.48
CA ALA A 236 14.41 -2.38 -32.38
C ALA A 236 14.62 -3.28 -31.14
N ASP A 237 13.88 -3.01 -30.06
CA ASP A 237 14.04 -3.60 -28.73
C ASP A 237 12.97 -4.66 -28.40
N ALA A 238 11.94 -4.78 -29.24
CA ALA A 238 10.95 -5.83 -29.18
C ALA A 238 11.59 -7.22 -29.29
N ASP A 239 10.87 -8.25 -28.85
CA ASP A 239 11.31 -9.63 -29.05
C ASP A 239 11.01 -10.07 -30.50
N ASP A 240 11.86 -10.91 -31.09
CA ASP A 240 11.84 -11.22 -32.53
C ASP A 240 10.50 -11.79 -33.02
N ASP A 241 9.82 -12.56 -32.18
CA ASP A 241 8.51 -13.13 -32.46
C ASP A 241 7.36 -12.10 -32.44
N LEU A 242 7.61 -10.92 -31.87
CA LEU A 242 6.68 -9.77 -31.87
C LEU A 242 7.06 -8.70 -32.90
N LYS A 243 8.25 -8.78 -33.53
CA LYS A 243 8.70 -7.86 -34.60
C LYS A 243 8.04 -8.11 -35.95
N ALA A 244 7.82 -9.38 -36.29
CA ALA A 244 7.73 -9.87 -37.66
C ALA A 244 6.53 -9.38 -38.50
N THR A 245 5.61 -8.59 -37.94
CA THR A 245 4.45 -8.06 -38.69
C THR A 245 4.10 -6.62 -38.33
N PRO A 246 4.17 -6.20 -37.05
CA PRO A 246 3.83 -4.83 -36.70
C PRO A 246 4.87 -3.83 -37.19
N CYS A 247 6.14 -4.11 -36.95
CA CYS A 247 7.23 -3.15 -37.15
C CYS A 247 7.47 -2.78 -38.62
N GLU A 248 7.33 -3.75 -39.53
CA GLU A 248 7.46 -3.50 -40.97
C GLU A 248 6.28 -2.73 -41.55
N SER A 249 5.12 -2.77 -40.90
CA SER A 249 3.89 -2.08 -41.31
C SER A 249 3.66 -0.75 -40.59
N GLY A 250 4.64 -0.29 -39.80
CA GLY A 250 4.55 0.93 -39.00
C GLY A 250 3.58 0.84 -37.82
N ARG A 251 3.23 -0.39 -37.40
CA ARG A 251 2.45 -0.65 -36.18
C ARG A 251 3.42 -0.92 -35.02
N GLN A 252 3.02 -0.51 -33.83
CA GLN A 252 3.81 -0.74 -32.63
C GLN A 252 3.81 -2.23 -32.25
N PRO A 253 4.91 -2.76 -31.71
CA PRO A 253 4.96 -4.11 -31.18
C PRO A 253 4.19 -4.15 -29.86
N ARG A 254 3.35 -5.18 -29.70
CA ARG A 254 2.47 -5.34 -28.54
C ARG A 254 3.23 -5.94 -27.35
N GLN A 255 4.11 -5.12 -26.80
CA GLN A 255 5.01 -5.51 -25.73
C GLN A 255 5.37 -4.29 -24.89
N SER A 256 5.12 -4.36 -23.59
CA SER A 256 5.51 -3.33 -22.63
C SER A 256 6.57 -3.84 -21.67
N ARG A 257 7.62 -3.06 -21.43
CA ARG A 257 8.78 -3.49 -20.65
C ARG A 257 9.21 -2.43 -19.65
N LEU A 258 9.33 -2.86 -18.40
CA LEU A 258 9.92 -2.10 -17.31
C LEU A 258 11.25 -2.73 -16.89
N GLU A 259 12.28 -1.91 -16.72
CA GLU A 259 13.56 -2.32 -16.11
C GLU A 259 13.93 -1.36 -14.99
N LEU A 260 13.86 -1.81 -13.74
CA LEU A 260 14.09 -0.94 -12.59
C LEU A 260 14.64 -1.70 -11.39
N GLU A 261 15.25 -0.96 -10.46
CA GLU A 261 15.71 -1.47 -9.18
C GLU A 261 14.64 -1.24 -8.12
N LEU A 262 14.23 -2.31 -7.43
CA LEU A 262 13.24 -2.28 -6.36
C LEU A 262 13.88 -2.64 -5.03
N ASP A 263 13.51 -1.92 -3.99
CA ASP A 263 13.80 -2.27 -2.59
C ASP A 263 12.84 -3.39 -2.13
N PRO A 264 13.11 -4.05 -0.98
CA PRO A 264 12.21 -5.06 -0.44
C PRO A 264 10.82 -4.48 -0.15
N GLY A 265 9.77 -5.20 -0.52
CA GLY A 265 8.39 -4.78 -0.26
C GLY A 265 7.37 -5.40 -1.20
N THR A 266 6.11 -5.06 -0.96
CA THR A 266 4.99 -5.41 -1.84
C THR A 266 4.75 -4.28 -2.84
N TYR A 267 4.66 -4.65 -4.12
CA TYR A 267 4.31 -3.78 -5.22
C TYR A 267 3.15 -4.38 -6.02
N TYR A 268 2.57 -3.58 -6.90
CA TYR A 268 1.41 -3.99 -7.67
C TYR A 268 1.59 -3.65 -9.14
N LEU A 269 1.30 -4.62 -10.00
CA LEU A 269 1.34 -4.44 -11.44
C LEU A 269 -0.08 -4.23 -11.94
N LEU A 270 -0.28 -3.13 -12.65
CA LEU A 270 -1.48 -2.90 -13.45
C LEU A 270 -1.15 -3.28 -14.89
N LEU A 271 -1.83 -4.33 -15.38
CA LEU A 271 -1.75 -4.84 -16.73
C LEU A 271 -3.00 -4.37 -17.46
N ASP A 272 -2.83 -3.52 -18.46
CA ASP A 272 -3.96 -2.87 -19.12
C ASP A 272 -3.84 -3.04 -20.64
N SER A 273 -4.93 -2.77 -21.34
CA SER A 273 -5.02 -2.80 -22.79
C SER A 273 -5.52 -1.46 -23.34
N GLN A 274 -4.78 -0.90 -24.30
CA GLN A 274 -5.20 0.32 -24.96
C GLN A 274 -6.34 0.04 -25.95
N ASN A 275 -7.53 0.59 -25.71
CA ASN A 275 -8.72 0.31 -26.54
C ASN A 275 -8.70 1.07 -27.87
N ARG A 276 -7.94 0.57 -28.85
CA ARG A 276 -8.01 1.01 -30.25
C ARG A 276 -8.82 0.03 -31.10
N GLY A 277 -10.15 0.10 -30.98
CA GLY A 277 -11.08 -0.43 -31.99
C GLY A 277 -11.18 -1.97 -32.10
N SER A 278 -10.64 -2.74 -31.17
CA SER A 278 -10.90 -4.19 -30.94
C SER A 278 -10.00 -4.85 -29.89
N PHE A 279 -8.93 -4.19 -29.44
CA PHE A 279 -7.95 -4.71 -28.46
C PHE A 279 -8.36 -4.46 -27.00
N GLY A 280 -9.62 -4.73 -26.66
CA GLY A 280 -10.16 -4.42 -25.32
C GLY A 280 -9.94 -5.51 -24.27
N CYS A 281 -9.52 -6.72 -24.68
CA CYS A 281 -9.17 -7.83 -23.80
C CYS A 281 -8.43 -8.93 -24.59
N GLY A 282 -7.79 -9.85 -23.89
CA GLY A 282 -7.07 -10.97 -24.48
C GLY A 282 -6.10 -11.62 -23.49
N ARG A 283 -5.30 -12.57 -23.96
CA ARG A 283 -4.26 -13.21 -23.15
C ARG A 283 -2.92 -12.50 -23.31
N VAL A 284 -2.33 -12.16 -22.17
CA VAL A 284 -0.99 -11.59 -22.06
C VAL A 284 -0.07 -12.52 -21.29
N GLU A 285 1.22 -12.45 -21.57
CA GLU A 285 2.27 -13.13 -20.82
C GLU A 285 3.14 -12.08 -20.12
N LEU A 286 3.20 -12.14 -18.80
CA LEU A 286 4.13 -11.37 -18.00
C LEU A 286 5.34 -12.22 -17.65
N ARG A 287 6.52 -11.81 -18.12
CA ARG A 287 7.80 -12.42 -17.77
C ARG A 287 8.50 -11.57 -16.72
N VAL A 288 8.92 -12.21 -15.63
CA VAL A 288 9.67 -11.58 -14.55
C VAL A 288 11.07 -12.17 -14.53
N ARG A 289 12.08 -11.31 -14.70
CA ARG A 289 13.49 -11.68 -14.75
C ARG A 289 14.31 -10.81 -13.82
N VAL A 290 15.33 -11.42 -13.23
CA VAL A 290 16.29 -10.71 -12.40
C VAL A 290 17.50 -10.38 -13.25
N MET A 291 17.87 -9.11 -13.20
CA MET A 291 18.97 -8.58 -13.98
C MET A 291 20.21 -8.60 -13.11
N ASN A 292 21.29 -9.19 -13.63
CA ASN A 292 22.61 -9.20 -13.00
C ASN A 292 23.38 -7.90 -13.29
#